data_AF-A0A7J4NWP6-F1
#
_entry.id   AF-A0A7J4NWP6-F1
#
_cell.length_a   1.000
_cell.length_b   1.000
_cell.length_c   1.000
_cell.angle_alpha   90.00
_cell.angle_beta   90.00
_cell.angle_gamma   90.00
#
_symmetry.space_group_name_H-M   'P 1'
#
loop_
_entity.id
_entity.type
_entity.pdbx_description
1 polymer ?
#
loop_
_entity_poly.entity_id
_entity_poly.type
_entity_poly.pdbx_seq_one_letter_code
_entity_poly.pdbx_strand_id
1 'polypeptide(L)'
;MGYSTIIAAAFAAIIMLTGLATILTTGITSMDTITSSISEQVATAEEKLGEECTLGKIVGVDSHTYRVNVTNTGDSLLSVGDLSKIDILAIYEDAFGQATRWIAYDQNGSGEYWRVRGVYFDGGAEITNPTSFGASDYGIWDPMETMEVEVHLNATVTEFESILITLPGGFRAIQSSSVTSNWGEAVVLSGQLSLTVYHGLTGTPKNIQLTPQTQVTGTYWVSNINTTSFRINLSHKPGINTPFFWYCQR
;
A
#
# COMPACT_ATOMS: atom_id res chain seq x y z
N MET A 1 51.10 -44.54 -53.62
CA MET A 1 50.40 -43.30 -53.23
C MET A 1 49.04 -43.51 -52.56
N GLY A 2 48.63 -44.73 -52.17
CA GLY A 2 47.27 -44.99 -51.64
C GLY A 2 47.08 -44.82 -50.13
N TYR A 3 48.10 -45.07 -49.30
CA TYR A 3 47.91 -45.07 -47.83
C TYR A 3 47.81 -43.67 -47.22
N SER A 4 48.55 -42.68 -47.75
CA SER A 4 48.54 -41.31 -47.24
C SER A 4 47.19 -40.59 -47.45
N THR A 5 46.56 -40.80 -48.62
CA THR A 5 45.24 -40.23 -48.92
C THR A 5 44.12 -40.85 -48.09
N ILE A 6 44.19 -42.15 -47.80
CA ILE A 6 43.24 -42.83 -46.92
C ILE A 6 43.35 -42.29 -45.48
N ILE A 7 44.58 -42.13 -44.97
CA ILE A 7 44.82 -41.57 -43.63
C ILE A 7 44.31 -40.12 -43.55
N ALA A 8 44.63 -39.28 -44.54
CA ALA A 8 44.16 -37.90 -44.58
C ALA A 8 42.62 -37.79 -44.63
N ALA A 9 41.96 -38.64 -45.43
CA ALA A 9 40.50 -38.69 -45.49
C ALA A 9 39.87 -39.13 -44.16
N ALA A 10 40.49 -40.09 -43.45
CA ALA A 10 40.04 -40.51 -42.13
C ALA A 10 40.15 -39.38 -41.09
N PHE A 11 41.26 -38.63 -41.09
CA PHE A 11 41.42 -37.46 -40.22
C PHE A 11 40.40 -36.36 -40.52
N ALA A 12 40.15 -36.06 -41.80
CA ALA A 12 39.13 -35.09 -42.19
C ALA A 12 37.73 -35.49 -41.72
N ALA A 13 37.39 -36.79 -41.81
CA ALA A 13 36.13 -37.32 -41.32
C ALA A 13 35.99 -37.19 -39.79
N ILE A 14 37.06 -37.48 -39.03
CA ILE A 14 37.07 -37.34 -37.57
C ILE A 14 36.89 -35.87 -37.17
N ILE A 15 37.60 -34.95 -37.81
CA ILE A 15 37.48 -33.51 -37.52
C ILE A 15 36.04 -33.04 -37.77
N MET A 16 35.43 -33.42 -38.90
CA MET A 16 34.04 -33.07 -39.19
C MET A 16 33.06 -33.65 -38.16
N LEU A 17 33.25 -34.92 -37.75
CA LEU A 17 32.41 -35.55 -36.73
C LEU A 17 32.56 -34.89 -35.35
N THR A 18 33.78 -34.57 -34.94
CA THR A 18 34.03 -33.86 -33.67
C THR A 18 33.47 -32.45 -33.69
N GLY A 19 33.58 -31.73 -34.81
CA GLY A 19 32.98 -30.40 -34.99
C GLY A 19 31.46 -30.46 -34.89
N LEU A 20 30.83 -31.42 -35.58
CA LEU A 20 29.39 -31.64 -35.49
C LEU A 20 28.94 -31.99 -34.07
N ALA A 21 29.66 -32.89 -33.39
CA ALA A 21 29.37 -33.27 -32.01
C ALA A 21 29.49 -32.08 -31.04
N THR A 22 30.49 -31.22 -31.26
CA THR A 22 30.70 -30.01 -30.45
C THR A 22 29.56 -29.01 -30.67
N ILE A 23 29.13 -28.80 -31.91
CA ILE A 23 27.99 -27.92 -32.22
C ILE A 23 26.70 -28.45 -31.59
N LEU A 24 26.43 -29.75 -31.72
CA LEU A 24 25.25 -30.37 -31.12
C LEU A 24 25.24 -30.26 -29.61
N THR A 25 26.37 -30.56 -28.95
CA THR A 25 26.50 -30.45 -27.50
C THR A 25 26.29 -29.01 -27.04
N THR A 26 26.91 -28.04 -27.72
CA THR A 26 26.75 -26.61 -27.41
C THR A 26 25.29 -26.17 -27.56
N GLY A 27 24.60 -26.64 -28.61
CA GLY A 27 23.18 -26.37 -28.82
C GLY A 27 22.30 -26.91 -27.69
N ILE A 28 22.55 -28.14 -27.24
CA ILE A 28 21.80 -28.77 -26.14
C ILE A 28 22.04 -28.02 -24.83
N THR A 29 23.30 -27.76 -24.44
CA THR A 29 23.63 -27.02 -23.22
C THR A 29 23.04 -25.61 -23.22
N SER A 30 23.02 -24.94 -24.39
CA SER A 30 22.40 -23.62 -24.53
C SER A 30 20.90 -23.71 -24.30
N MET A 31 20.24 -24.74 -24.84
CA MET A 31 18.81 -24.98 -24.64
C MET A 31 18.49 -25.23 -23.16
N ASP A 32 19.26 -26.08 -22.47
CA ASP A 32 19.08 -26.35 -21.04
C ASP A 32 19.20 -25.08 -20.20
N THR A 33 20.19 -24.23 -20.52
CA THR A 33 20.40 -22.94 -19.85
C THR A 33 19.21 -22.00 -20.06
N ILE A 34 18.70 -21.91 -21.30
CA ILE A 34 17.53 -21.09 -21.63
C ILE A 34 16.29 -21.62 -20.91
N THR A 35 16.04 -22.92 -20.93
CA THR A 35 14.90 -23.53 -20.25
C THR A 35 14.95 -23.30 -18.74
N SER A 36 16.13 -23.44 -18.11
CA SER A 36 16.31 -23.14 -16.70
C SER A 36 16.02 -21.67 -16.39
N SER A 37 16.56 -20.75 -17.20
CA SER A 37 16.34 -19.31 -16.99
C SER A 37 14.88 -18.91 -17.19
N ILE A 38 14.18 -19.50 -18.16
CA ILE A 38 12.75 -19.26 -18.35
C ILE A 38 11.96 -19.80 -17.14
N SER A 39 12.27 -21.00 -16.67
CA SER A 39 11.58 -21.59 -15.52
C SER A 39 11.76 -20.74 -14.26
N GLU A 40 12.97 -20.21 -14.04
CA GLU A 40 13.25 -19.31 -12.92
C GLU A 40 12.50 -17.97 -13.06
N GLN A 41 12.49 -17.38 -14.26
CA GLN A 41 11.72 -16.15 -14.50
C GLN A 41 10.22 -16.33 -14.30
N VAL A 42 9.65 -17.47 -14.70
CA VAL A 42 8.24 -17.80 -14.47
C VAL A 42 7.97 -17.92 -12.98
N ALA A 43 8.81 -18.66 -12.24
CA ALA A 43 8.65 -18.80 -10.79
C ALA A 43 8.72 -17.44 -10.06
N THR A 44 9.67 -16.58 -10.40
CA THR A 44 9.76 -15.22 -9.83
C THR A 44 8.57 -14.35 -10.22
N ALA A 45 8.05 -14.48 -11.45
CA ALA A 45 6.88 -13.72 -11.87
C ALA A 45 5.61 -14.16 -11.13
N GLU A 46 5.44 -15.47 -10.90
CA GLU A 46 4.33 -16.01 -10.11
C GLU A 46 4.39 -15.53 -8.65
N GLU A 47 5.58 -15.54 -8.04
CA GLU A 47 5.78 -15.00 -6.67
C GLU A 47 5.39 -13.52 -6.59
N LYS A 48 5.85 -12.71 -7.55
CA LYS A 48 5.53 -11.27 -7.60
C LYS A 48 4.06 -10.97 -7.84
N LEU A 49 3.39 -11.79 -8.65
CA LEU A 49 1.95 -11.64 -8.91
C LEU A 49 1.10 -12.13 -7.74
N GLY A 50 1.65 -13.01 -6.90
CA GLY A 50 1.01 -13.48 -5.68
C GLY A 50 1.12 -12.50 -4.50
N GLU A 51 1.99 -11.49 -4.56
CA GLU A 51 2.09 -10.46 -3.53
C GLU A 51 0.97 -9.42 -3.66
N GLU A 52 0.11 -9.37 -2.65
CA GLU A 52 -0.90 -8.33 -2.51
C GLU A 52 -1.12 -8.02 -1.03
N CYS A 53 -1.24 -6.74 -0.69
CA CYS A 53 -1.61 -6.35 0.66
C CYS A 53 -2.57 -5.16 0.69
N THR A 54 -3.35 -5.10 1.76
CA THR A 54 -4.26 -3.98 2.03
C THR A 54 -3.87 -3.31 3.34
N LEU A 55 -4.00 -1.99 3.36
CA LEU A 55 -3.69 -1.17 4.52
C LEU A 55 -4.99 -0.76 5.21
N GLY A 56 -5.06 -1.03 6.50
CA GLY A 56 -6.12 -0.58 7.38
C GLY A 56 -5.97 0.90 7.75
N LYS A 57 -6.84 1.37 8.63
CA LYS A 57 -6.81 2.75 9.12
C LYS A 57 -5.50 3.05 9.86
N ILE A 58 -4.90 4.20 9.55
CA ILE A 58 -3.76 4.72 10.30
C ILE A 58 -4.26 5.32 11.63
N VAL A 59 -3.63 4.92 12.73
CA VAL A 59 -3.96 5.36 14.10
C VAL A 59 -2.71 6.01 14.71
N GLY A 60 -2.80 7.29 15.04
CA GLY A 60 -1.77 7.98 15.82
C GLY A 60 -1.82 7.51 17.29
N VAL A 61 -0.68 7.06 17.81
CA VAL A 61 -0.51 6.71 19.24
C VAL A 61 -0.08 7.96 20.01
N ASP A 62 0.86 8.71 19.44
CA ASP A 62 1.35 10.00 19.93
C ASP A 62 1.83 10.83 18.72
N SER A 63 2.51 11.96 18.97
CA SER A 63 2.99 12.86 17.91
C SER A 63 4.19 12.33 17.11
N HIS A 64 4.73 11.17 17.45
CA HIS A 64 5.89 10.54 16.79
C HIS A 64 5.57 9.12 16.29
N THR A 65 4.58 8.47 16.90
CA THR A 65 4.30 7.05 16.70
C THR A 65 2.92 6.83 16.08
N TYR A 66 2.90 6.07 14.99
CA TYR A 66 1.70 5.74 14.22
C TYR A 66 1.60 4.23 14.03
N ARG A 67 0.38 3.70 14.01
CA ARG A 67 0.09 2.29 13.79
C ARG A 67 -0.80 2.11 12.59
N VAL A 68 -0.53 1.06 11.82
CA VAL A 68 -1.35 0.64 10.69
C VAL A 68 -1.42 -0.88 10.66
N ASN A 69 -2.60 -1.39 10.39
CA ASN A 69 -2.80 -2.82 10.15
C ASN A 69 -2.54 -3.10 8.67
N VAL A 70 -1.69 -4.07 8.37
CA VAL A 70 -1.36 -4.49 7.02
C VAL A 70 -1.84 -5.92 6.86
N THR A 71 -2.78 -6.16 5.96
CA THR A 71 -3.35 -7.51 5.73
C THR A 71 -2.80 -8.08 4.45
N ASN A 72 -2.25 -9.29 4.50
CA ASN A 72 -1.85 -10.04 3.31
C ASN A 72 -3.13 -10.51 2.63
N THR A 73 -3.41 -9.98 1.45
CA THR A 73 -4.58 -10.37 0.64
C THR A 73 -4.18 -11.16 -0.59
N GLY A 74 -2.88 -11.36 -0.79
CA GLY A 74 -2.32 -12.19 -1.84
C GLY A 74 -2.14 -13.63 -1.40
N ASP A 75 -1.56 -14.42 -2.30
CA ASP A 75 -1.27 -15.85 -2.09
C ASP A 75 0.19 -16.10 -1.71
N SER A 76 1.04 -15.05 -1.74
CA SER A 76 2.45 -15.15 -1.37
C SER A 76 2.65 -15.29 0.14
N LEU A 77 3.57 -16.16 0.52
CA LEU A 77 4.08 -16.27 1.88
C LEU A 77 5.27 -15.34 2.06
N LEU A 78 5.34 -14.56 3.14
CA LEU A 78 6.51 -13.73 3.44
C LEU A 78 7.20 -14.16 4.73
N SER A 79 8.46 -14.55 4.65
CA SER A 79 9.25 -14.87 5.85
C SER A 79 9.48 -13.64 6.70
N VAL A 80 9.43 -13.79 8.03
CA VAL A 80 9.78 -12.72 8.98
C VAL A 80 11.19 -12.16 8.71
N GLY A 81 12.13 -13.00 8.25
CA GLY A 81 13.48 -12.55 7.89
C GLY A 81 13.52 -11.58 6.70
N ASP A 82 12.51 -11.64 5.83
CA ASP A 82 12.40 -10.79 4.65
C ASP A 82 11.64 -9.48 4.91
N LEU A 83 11.12 -9.27 6.12
CA LEU A 83 10.49 -8.00 6.51
C LEU A 83 11.45 -6.82 6.36
N SER A 84 12.74 -7.02 6.60
CA SER A 84 13.78 -6.00 6.38
C SER A 84 13.91 -5.53 4.92
N LYS A 85 13.33 -6.27 3.97
CA LYS A 85 13.27 -5.93 2.54
C LYS A 85 12.01 -5.14 2.17
N ILE A 86 11.06 -4.96 3.09
CA ILE A 86 9.89 -4.09 2.89
C ILE A 86 10.33 -2.64 3.05
N ASP A 87 9.92 -1.80 2.10
CA ASP A 87 10.10 -0.37 2.18
C ASP A 87 8.83 0.31 2.68
N ILE A 88 8.97 1.14 3.71
CA ILE A 88 7.90 2.01 4.22
C ILE A 88 8.27 3.47 4.01
N LEU A 89 7.38 4.21 3.36
CA LEU A 89 7.44 5.66 3.21
C LEU A 89 6.31 6.30 4.00
N ALA A 90 6.65 7.23 4.90
CA ALA A 90 5.70 8.05 5.63
C ALA A 90 5.65 9.46 5.02
N ILE A 91 4.45 9.97 4.80
CA ILE A 91 4.17 11.34 4.36
C ILE A 91 3.38 12.02 5.46
N TYR A 92 3.90 13.13 5.97
CA TYR A 92 3.36 13.85 7.11
C TYR A 92 3.74 15.33 7.06
N GLU A 93 3.09 16.15 7.87
CA GLU A 93 3.47 17.53 8.13
C GLU A 93 4.18 17.63 9.49
N ASP A 94 5.27 18.40 9.53
CA ASP A 94 5.97 18.82 10.74
C ASP A 94 6.00 20.35 10.87
N ALA A 95 6.75 20.88 11.84
CA ALA A 95 6.88 22.32 12.08
C ALA A 95 7.43 23.11 10.87
N PHE A 96 8.06 22.44 9.91
CA PHE A 96 8.66 23.02 8.70
C PHE A 96 7.81 22.79 7.45
N GLY A 97 6.70 22.05 7.54
CA GLY A 97 5.77 21.75 6.46
C GLY A 97 5.73 20.27 6.10
N GLN A 98 5.34 19.96 4.86
CA GLN A 98 5.23 18.58 4.40
C GLN A 98 6.61 17.91 4.27
N ALA A 99 6.73 16.71 4.82
CA ALA A 99 7.91 15.87 4.77
C ALA A 99 7.54 14.47 4.25
N THR A 100 8.47 13.89 3.49
CA THR A 100 8.43 12.47 3.10
C THR A 100 9.68 11.79 3.61
N ARG A 101 9.52 10.65 4.28
CA ARG A 101 10.63 9.90 4.87
C ARG A 101 10.51 8.41 4.58
N TRP A 102 11.63 7.83 4.17
CA TRP A 102 11.82 6.38 4.18
C TRP A 102 12.18 5.96 5.59
N ILE A 103 11.48 4.95 6.09
CA ILE A 103 11.62 4.45 7.45
C ILE A 103 12.28 3.08 7.36
N ALA A 104 13.40 2.90 8.07
CA ALA A 104 14.12 1.65 8.10
C ALA A 104 13.42 0.63 9.01
N TYR A 105 13.49 -0.66 8.67
CA TYR A 105 13.04 -1.72 9.57
C TYR A 105 14.02 -1.85 10.74
N ASP A 106 13.52 -1.69 11.95
CA ASP A 106 14.27 -2.03 13.17
C ASP A 106 13.30 -2.50 14.25
N GLN A 107 13.30 -3.81 14.47
CA GLN A 107 12.45 -4.47 15.44
C GLN A 107 12.76 -4.06 16.89
N ASN A 108 14.01 -3.64 17.19
CA ASN A 108 14.45 -3.24 18.53
C ASN A 108 14.11 -1.76 18.85
N GLY A 109 13.93 -0.94 17.81
CA GLY A 109 13.42 0.42 17.91
C GLY A 109 14.46 1.49 18.27
N SER A 110 15.45 1.70 17.40
CA SER A 110 16.45 2.76 17.50
C SER A 110 16.23 3.86 16.45
N GLY A 111 16.14 5.12 16.88
CA GLY A 111 16.00 6.26 15.97
C GLY A 111 14.64 6.27 15.26
N GLU A 112 14.62 6.56 13.95
CA GLU A 112 13.41 6.38 13.13
C GLU A 112 13.35 4.94 12.66
N TYR A 113 12.24 4.26 12.96
CA TYR A 113 12.08 2.85 12.64
C TYR A 113 10.64 2.50 12.34
N TRP A 114 10.46 1.41 11.61
CA TRP A 114 9.22 0.66 11.65
C TRP A 114 9.50 -0.74 12.17
N ARG A 115 8.51 -1.30 12.85
CA ARG A 115 8.58 -2.65 13.43
C ARG A 115 7.23 -3.33 13.41
N VAL A 116 7.25 -4.64 13.60
CA VAL A 116 6.03 -5.43 13.78
C VAL A 116 5.71 -5.53 15.25
N ARG A 117 4.47 -5.18 15.62
CA ARG A 117 3.97 -5.30 17.00
C ARG A 117 3.36 -6.66 17.27
N GLY A 118 2.72 -7.23 16.24
CA GLY A 118 2.10 -8.54 16.30
C GLY A 118 1.49 -8.90 14.95
N VAL A 119 1.23 -10.19 14.78
CA VAL A 119 0.50 -10.76 13.64
C VAL A 119 -0.75 -11.43 14.18
N TYR A 120 -1.86 -11.24 13.46
CA TYR A 120 -3.19 -11.64 13.86
C TYR A 120 -3.89 -12.35 12.71
N PHE A 121 -4.71 -13.34 13.03
CA PHE A 121 -5.59 -13.99 12.06
C PHE A 121 -7.04 -13.79 12.51
N ASP A 122 -7.88 -13.23 11.64
CA ASP A 122 -9.30 -12.96 11.92
C ASP A 122 -9.56 -12.20 13.24
N GLY A 123 -8.68 -11.25 13.57
CA GLY A 123 -8.75 -10.45 14.81
C GLY A 123 -8.36 -11.20 16.10
N GLY A 124 -7.93 -12.45 16.00
CA GLY A 124 -7.35 -13.25 17.09
C GLY A 124 -5.83 -13.35 17.00
N ALA A 125 -5.20 -13.79 18.10
CA ALA A 125 -3.79 -14.15 18.08
C ALA A 125 -3.57 -15.38 17.19
N GLU A 126 -2.50 -15.37 16.42
CA GLU A 126 -2.11 -16.48 15.56
C GLU A 126 -1.64 -17.68 16.40
N ILE A 127 -2.21 -18.88 16.17
CA ILE A 127 -1.91 -20.10 16.96
C ILE A 127 -1.18 -21.15 16.10
N THR A 128 -1.28 -21.06 14.78
CA THR A 128 -0.87 -22.13 13.87
C THR A 128 0.60 -22.03 13.45
N ASN A 129 1.14 -20.82 13.21
CA ASN A 129 2.54 -20.59 12.82
C ASN A 129 3.14 -19.36 13.53
N PRO A 130 3.22 -19.39 14.88
CA PRO A 130 3.48 -18.20 15.68
C PRO A 130 4.72 -17.45 15.23
N THR A 131 4.50 -16.23 14.76
CA THR A 131 5.56 -15.27 14.48
C THR A 131 6.21 -14.80 15.78
N SER A 132 7.54 -14.86 15.84
CA SER A 132 8.33 -14.44 16.98
C SER A 132 9.36 -13.40 16.54
N PHE A 133 9.38 -12.29 17.27
CA PHE A 133 10.30 -11.18 17.06
C PHE A 133 11.17 -11.05 18.32
N GLY A 134 12.46 -11.35 18.24
CA GLY A 134 13.32 -11.44 19.44
C GLY A 134 14.71 -12.01 19.19
N ALA A 135 15.16 -12.94 20.05
CA ALA A 135 16.52 -13.51 19.94
C ALA A 135 16.73 -14.37 18.69
N SER A 136 15.63 -14.88 18.12
CA SER A 136 15.58 -15.53 16.82
C SER A 136 14.28 -15.11 16.16
N ASP A 137 14.38 -14.34 15.09
CA ASP A 137 13.23 -13.95 14.28
C ASP A 137 12.81 -15.14 13.43
N TYR A 138 11.59 -15.64 13.63
CA TYR A 138 11.03 -16.75 12.86
C TYR A 138 9.52 -16.62 12.71
N GLY A 139 9.00 -17.34 11.72
CA GLY A 139 7.59 -17.31 11.34
C GLY A 139 7.44 -16.86 9.89
N ILE A 140 6.21 -16.97 9.42
CA ILE A 140 5.81 -16.59 8.07
C ILE A 140 4.56 -15.74 8.24
N TRP A 141 4.46 -14.68 7.46
CA TRP A 141 3.25 -13.90 7.31
C TRP A 141 2.42 -14.54 6.19
N ASP A 142 1.38 -15.27 6.59
CA ASP A 142 0.56 -16.09 5.72
C ASP A 142 -0.59 -15.28 5.08
N PRO A 143 -1.21 -15.77 3.98
CA PRO A 143 -2.39 -15.17 3.40
C PRO A 143 -3.51 -14.99 4.41
N MET A 144 -4.23 -13.87 4.31
CA MET A 144 -5.31 -13.44 5.21
C MET A 144 -4.87 -13.05 6.63
N GLU A 145 -3.57 -13.05 6.93
CA GLU A 145 -3.06 -12.54 8.20
C GLU A 145 -2.86 -11.04 8.17
N THR A 146 -3.12 -10.41 9.31
CA THR A 146 -2.94 -8.99 9.54
C THR A 146 -1.75 -8.74 10.47
N MET A 147 -0.77 -8.02 9.98
CA MET A 147 0.35 -7.50 10.73
C MET A 147 0.05 -6.10 11.27
N GLU A 148 0.22 -5.87 12.57
CA GLU A 148 0.21 -4.51 13.13
C GLU A 148 1.62 -3.92 13.01
N VAL A 149 1.75 -2.93 12.12
CA VAL A 149 2.99 -2.21 11.89
C VAL A 149 2.97 -0.92 12.71
N GLU A 150 4.05 -0.71 13.45
CA GLU A 150 4.29 0.54 14.18
C GLU A 150 5.42 1.31 13.50
N VAL A 151 5.17 2.58 13.20
CA VAL A 151 6.11 3.52 12.60
C VAL A 151 6.43 4.60 13.63
N HIS A 152 7.70 4.81 13.90
CA HIS A 152 8.21 5.84 14.79
C HIS A 152 9.08 6.84 14.03
N LEU A 153 8.76 8.13 14.18
CA LEU A 153 9.43 9.26 13.53
C LEU A 153 10.18 10.09 14.57
N ASN A 154 11.35 10.62 14.21
CA ASN A 154 12.10 11.53 15.07
C ASN A 154 11.49 12.93 15.07
N ALA A 155 10.81 13.31 13.99
CA ALA A 155 10.11 14.57 13.89
C ALA A 155 8.79 14.53 14.68
N THR A 156 8.47 15.63 15.35
CA THR A 156 7.13 15.83 15.92
C THR A 156 6.15 16.13 14.79
N VAL A 157 5.25 15.18 14.54
CA VAL A 157 4.24 15.26 13.48
C VAL A 157 3.04 16.08 13.94
N THR A 158 2.62 17.05 13.12
CA THR A 158 1.41 17.84 13.32
C THR A 158 0.20 17.22 12.63
N GLU A 159 0.36 16.71 11.41
CA GLU A 159 -0.67 16.00 10.65
C GLU A 159 -0.01 14.82 9.92
N PHE A 160 -0.45 13.59 10.16
CA PHE A 160 -0.03 12.44 9.36
C PHE A 160 -0.91 12.36 8.13
N GLU A 161 -0.34 12.22 6.93
CA GLU A 161 -1.09 12.29 5.66
C GLU A 161 -1.29 10.92 5.04
N SER A 162 -0.21 10.16 4.86
CA SER A 162 -0.27 8.84 4.28
C SER A 162 0.94 7.96 4.59
N ILE A 163 0.75 6.66 4.44
CA ILE A 163 1.80 5.65 4.47
C ILE A 163 1.76 4.86 3.16
N LEU A 164 2.93 4.62 2.59
CA LEU A 164 3.13 3.73 1.43
C LEU A 164 4.01 2.58 1.87
N ILE A 165 3.59 1.35 1.57
CA ILE A 165 4.33 0.12 1.82
C ILE A 165 4.64 -0.54 0.47
N THR A 166 5.89 -0.97 0.27
CA THR A 166 6.32 -1.75 -0.88
C THR A 166 6.84 -3.11 -0.40
N LEU A 167 6.22 -4.19 -0.88
CA LEU A 167 6.64 -5.56 -0.61
C LEU A 167 7.88 -5.95 -1.46
N PRO A 168 8.63 -7.00 -1.09
CA PRO A 168 9.90 -7.34 -1.76
C PRO A 168 9.76 -7.68 -3.25
N GLY A 169 8.65 -8.29 -3.67
CA GLY A 169 8.29 -8.55 -5.07
C GLY A 169 7.83 -7.30 -5.84
N GLY A 170 7.63 -6.18 -5.14
CA GLY A 170 7.39 -4.86 -5.71
C GLY A 170 5.93 -4.41 -5.69
N PHE A 171 5.03 -5.18 -5.09
CA PHE A 171 3.65 -4.74 -4.85
C PHE A 171 3.65 -3.49 -3.96
N ARG A 172 2.75 -2.54 -4.23
CA ARG A 172 2.66 -1.26 -3.52
C ARG A 172 1.25 -1.01 -3.02
N ALA A 173 1.13 -0.74 -1.73
CA ALA A 173 -0.10 -0.25 -1.12
C ALA A 173 0.12 1.16 -0.56
N ILE A 174 -0.91 1.99 -0.65
CA ILE A 174 -0.92 3.32 -0.04
C ILE A 174 -2.21 3.54 0.73
N GLN A 175 -2.09 4.11 1.92
CA GLN A 175 -3.22 4.52 2.73
C GLN A 175 -3.06 5.97 3.15
N SER A 176 -4.12 6.76 2.99
CA SER A 176 -4.19 8.09 3.57
C SER A 176 -4.98 8.09 4.88
N SER A 177 -4.50 8.84 5.86
CA SER A 177 -5.22 9.16 7.11
C SER A 177 -6.23 10.29 6.90
N SER A 178 -6.12 11.03 5.79
CA SER A 178 -6.98 12.16 5.49
C SER A 178 -8.27 11.72 4.80
N VAL A 179 -9.40 11.97 5.46
CA VAL A 179 -10.70 11.99 4.79
C VAL A 179 -10.72 13.26 3.93
N THR A 180 -10.38 13.10 2.65
CA THR A 180 -10.28 14.21 1.68
C THR A 180 -11.61 14.56 1.05
N SER A 181 -12.59 13.66 1.11
CA SER A 181 -13.97 13.90 0.73
C SER A 181 -14.95 13.21 1.67
N ASN A 182 -16.13 13.80 1.83
CA ASN A 182 -17.21 13.24 2.62
C ASN A 182 -18.55 13.73 2.07
N TRP A 183 -19.62 13.01 2.39
CA TRP A 183 -20.97 13.34 1.99
C TRP A 183 -21.96 12.99 3.09
N GLY A 184 -23.17 13.53 2.99
CA GLY A 184 -24.24 13.18 3.90
C GLY A 184 -25.51 13.96 3.63
N GLU A 185 -26.39 13.89 4.62
CA GLU A 185 -27.65 14.62 4.64
C GLU A 185 -27.65 15.64 5.77
N ALA A 186 -28.33 16.76 5.54
CA ALA A 186 -28.47 17.83 6.51
C ALA A 186 -29.86 18.46 6.36
N VAL A 187 -30.55 18.72 7.47
CA VAL A 187 -31.94 19.20 7.44
C VAL A 187 -32.01 20.57 8.12
N VAL A 188 -32.28 21.61 7.34
CA VAL A 188 -32.63 22.93 7.90
C VAL A 188 -34.06 22.84 8.42
N LEU A 189 -34.26 22.97 9.73
CA LEU A 189 -35.58 22.83 10.33
C LEU A 189 -36.50 24.01 9.95
N SER A 190 -37.81 23.76 9.96
CA SER A 190 -38.83 24.81 9.77
C SER A 190 -38.57 26.01 10.68
N GLY A 191 -38.70 27.21 10.12
CA GLY A 191 -38.46 28.47 10.84
C GLY A 191 -36.99 28.86 11.03
N GLN A 192 -36.02 28.01 10.66
CA GLN A 192 -34.59 28.34 10.73
C GLN A 192 -34.05 28.90 9.41
N LEU A 193 -33.05 29.79 9.49
CA LEU A 193 -32.38 30.35 8.30
C LEU A 193 -31.06 29.66 7.99
N SER A 194 -30.54 28.84 8.90
CA SER A 194 -29.22 28.22 8.71
C SER A 194 -29.04 26.96 9.54
N LEU A 195 -28.16 26.09 9.08
CA LEU A 195 -27.68 24.90 9.80
C LEU A 195 -26.16 24.79 9.67
N THR A 196 -25.48 24.44 10.75
CA THR A 196 -24.06 24.07 10.73
C THR A 196 -23.94 22.56 10.46
N VAL A 197 -23.17 22.19 9.43
CA VAL A 197 -22.86 20.81 9.07
C VAL A 197 -21.43 20.50 9.47
N TYR A 198 -21.25 19.43 10.24
CA TYR A 198 -19.93 18.90 10.59
C TYR A 198 -19.51 17.86 9.57
N HIS A 199 -18.50 18.18 8.76
CA HIS A 199 -18.16 17.40 7.56
C HIS A 199 -17.13 16.30 7.79
N GLY A 200 -16.43 16.30 8.93
CA GLY A 200 -15.49 15.22 9.28
C GLY A 200 -14.28 15.07 8.35
N LEU A 201 -13.96 16.10 7.56
CA LEU A 201 -12.71 16.13 6.79
C LEU A 201 -11.56 16.53 7.71
N THR A 202 -10.33 16.14 7.36
CA THR A 202 -9.12 16.55 8.10
C THR A 202 -8.70 18.00 7.85
N GLY A 203 -9.32 18.69 6.88
CA GLY A 203 -9.03 20.10 6.61
C GLY A 203 -10.23 20.87 6.04
N THR A 204 -10.01 22.16 5.76
CA THR A 204 -11.04 23.05 5.22
C THR A 204 -11.40 22.63 3.78
N PRO A 205 -12.66 22.28 3.49
CA PRO A 205 -13.09 21.92 2.15
C PRO A 205 -12.97 23.10 1.18
N LYS A 206 -12.44 22.85 -0.02
CA LYS A 206 -12.38 23.84 -1.12
C LYS A 206 -13.59 23.76 -2.03
N ASN A 207 -14.15 22.57 -2.18
CA ASN A 207 -15.33 22.31 -3.00
C ASN A 207 -16.46 21.79 -2.12
N ILE A 208 -17.60 22.50 -2.12
CA ILE A 208 -18.81 22.08 -1.42
C ILE A 208 -19.97 22.15 -2.41
N GLN A 209 -20.67 21.03 -2.57
CA GLN A 209 -21.85 20.90 -3.40
C GLN A 209 -23.06 20.64 -2.49
N LEU A 210 -24.15 21.35 -2.75
CA LEU A 210 -25.41 21.18 -2.06
C LEU A 210 -26.51 20.87 -3.07
N THR A 211 -27.26 19.81 -2.81
CA THR A 211 -28.42 19.40 -3.60
C THR A 211 -29.64 19.32 -2.69
N PRO A 212 -30.60 20.25 -2.79
CA PRO A 212 -31.83 20.14 -2.03
C PRO A 212 -32.66 18.96 -2.51
N GLN A 213 -33.25 18.21 -1.58
CA GLN A 213 -34.11 17.06 -1.91
C GLN A 213 -35.53 17.49 -2.29
N THR A 214 -35.93 18.71 -1.90
CA THR A 214 -37.22 19.31 -2.21
C THR A 214 -37.02 20.69 -2.81
N GLN A 215 -38.03 21.21 -3.52
CA GLN A 215 -37.96 22.58 -4.02
C GLN A 215 -37.77 23.56 -2.85
N VAL A 216 -36.69 24.35 -2.92
CA VAL A 216 -36.39 25.40 -1.94
C VAL A 216 -36.98 26.71 -2.45
N THR A 217 -37.75 27.40 -1.62
CA THR A 217 -38.19 28.76 -1.93
C THR A 217 -37.03 29.74 -1.71
N GLY A 218 -36.60 30.41 -2.78
CA GLY A 218 -35.52 31.39 -2.73
C GLY A 218 -34.15 30.80 -3.05
N THR A 219 -33.12 31.40 -2.46
CA THR A 219 -31.71 31.08 -2.67
C THR A 219 -31.10 30.42 -1.44
N TYR A 220 -30.13 29.53 -1.66
CA TYR A 220 -29.32 28.92 -0.63
C TYR A 220 -27.84 29.07 -0.97
N TRP A 221 -26.99 29.15 0.06
CA TRP A 221 -25.54 29.27 -0.11
C TRP A 221 -24.79 28.72 1.09
N VAL A 222 -23.51 28.39 0.87
CA VAL A 222 -22.59 27.95 1.92
C VAL A 222 -21.84 29.15 2.48
N SER A 223 -21.64 29.19 3.79
CA SER A 223 -20.75 30.17 4.45
C SER A 223 -20.00 29.52 5.63
N ASN A 224 -19.14 30.30 6.29
CA ASN A 224 -18.40 29.88 7.49
C ASN A 224 -17.65 28.55 7.33
N ILE A 225 -17.05 28.35 6.15
CA ILE A 225 -16.27 27.16 5.84
C ILE A 225 -14.99 27.19 6.68
N ASN A 226 -14.82 26.18 7.53
CA ASN A 226 -13.65 26.01 8.39
C ASN A 226 -13.18 24.55 8.34
N THR A 227 -12.22 24.18 9.19
CA THR A 227 -11.61 22.84 9.19
C THR A 227 -12.52 21.73 9.68
N THR A 228 -13.63 22.05 10.35
CA THR A 228 -14.53 21.05 10.97
C THR A 228 -15.97 21.12 10.49
N SER A 229 -16.38 22.28 9.97
CA SER A 229 -17.76 22.55 9.60
C SER A 229 -17.90 23.59 8.50
N PHE A 230 -19.08 23.60 7.89
CA PHE A 230 -19.57 24.70 7.08
C PHE A 230 -21.04 24.99 7.45
N ARG A 231 -21.55 26.16 7.07
CA ARG A 231 -22.94 26.55 7.31
C ARG A 231 -23.73 26.60 6.01
N ILE A 232 -24.87 25.92 5.99
CA ILE A 232 -25.90 26.07 4.95
C ILE A 232 -26.80 27.23 5.36
N ASN A 233 -27.06 28.17 4.46
CA ASN A 233 -27.94 29.32 4.69
C ASN A 233 -29.07 29.32 3.66
N LEU A 234 -30.24 29.79 4.08
CA LEU A 234 -31.41 30.05 3.25
C LEU A 234 -31.73 31.54 3.28
N SER A 235 -32.18 32.12 2.17
CA SER A 235 -32.64 33.52 2.15
C SER A 235 -33.98 33.73 2.86
N HIS A 236 -34.74 32.66 3.10
CA HIS A 236 -36.06 32.72 3.72
C HIS A 236 -36.24 31.58 4.73
N LYS A 237 -37.04 31.82 5.77
CA LYS A 237 -37.41 30.79 6.75
C LYS A 237 -38.36 29.80 6.07
N PRO A 238 -38.00 28.51 5.96
CA PRO A 238 -38.87 27.54 5.33
C PRO A 238 -40.05 27.23 6.25
N GLY A 239 -41.23 27.00 5.67
CA GLY A 239 -42.42 26.59 6.42
C GLY A 239 -42.40 25.11 6.83
N ILE A 240 -41.53 24.31 6.20
CA ILE A 240 -41.32 22.88 6.46
C ILE A 240 -39.82 22.61 6.63
N ASN A 241 -39.46 21.41 7.10
CA ASN A 241 -38.07 20.98 7.12
C ASN A 241 -37.54 20.84 5.69
N THR A 242 -36.35 21.36 5.43
CA THR A 242 -35.72 21.37 4.10
C THR A 242 -34.46 20.49 4.12
N PRO A 243 -34.53 19.25 3.61
CA PRO A 243 -33.38 18.35 3.53
C PRO A 243 -32.46 18.70 2.35
N PHE A 244 -31.15 18.57 2.58
CA PHE A 244 -30.08 18.73 1.61
C PHE A 244 -29.17 17.51 1.63
N PHE A 245 -28.85 16.99 0.44
CA PHE A 245 -27.62 16.23 0.25
C PHE A 245 -26.45 17.20 0.17
N TRP A 246 -25.34 16.86 0.82
CA TRP A 246 -24.11 17.61 0.72
C TRP A 246 -22.96 16.68 0.35
N TYR A 247 -22.05 17.20 -0.46
CA TYR A 247 -20.75 16.62 -0.75
C TYR A 247 -19.69 17.71 -0.54
N CYS A 248 -18.59 17.35 0.11
CA CYS A 248 -17.47 18.25 0.28
C CYS A 248 -16.15 17.55 0.02
N GLN A 249 -15.19 18.30 -0.51
CA GLN A 249 -13.85 17.83 -0.83
C GLN A 249 -12.82 18.93 -0.53
N ARG A 250 -11.68 18.52 0.02
CA ARG A 250 -10.50 19.38 0.25
C ARG A 250 -9.80 19.76 -1.06
#